data_AF-A0A356ENH0-F1
#
_entry.id   AF-A0A356ENH0-F1
#
_cell.length_a   1.000
_cell.length_b   1.000
_cell.length_c   1.000
_cell.angle_alpha   90.00
_cell.angle_beta   90.00
_cell.angle_gamma   90.00
#
_symmetry.space_group_name_H-M   'P 1'
#
loop_
_entity.id
_entity.type
_entity.pdbx_description
1 polymer ?
#
loop_
_entity_poly.entity_id
_entity_poly.type
_entity_poly.pdbx_seq_one_letter_code
_entity_poly.pdbx_strand_id
1 'polypeptide(L)'
;MAFFKTPFGLTIRAAGFLFVAAARIALGQSGGGETKAFDPLASDEMRADARLNDVCFVSPLVGWAVGDRGTIWHTADGGRQWNLQPSGVSCPLYSVSFLNERVGWAAGGSAQPYRHGSAGVVLATGDGGQTWKQASNAVLPAFRKIRFLGAKFGFAIGDASTMFPSGAFVTETGGLDWQPIHGDHPPGWTTGDMTEPNTGALAGRLGAAAAVRRRTINRDRSPNLGHGTLRGLQLVPNGYGWLVGDGALVLLTGDWGLTWQATPGALPEGIPRNFDFSALAVRGARCWVAGTPGTRVLRTDDAGKSWTATPTGQTAPIHAIAFVDDLHGWAVGALGTILATDDGGQTWRRQRSGGTRAALLGIFSGPEDVPLELLAQVSGNDGYLGVVEVVNHREEPPRRAAPLEERLREAVVRLGGSDARLAWRFPLAPAGWELDEKAVVDGWNQINDNRGLEMLAAHLVRSIRLWRPEVVVTHSASPTGDDPRQHLINQAVLDAVERAADPTSFVDQIAEAGLEPWRVKKVYAVSTSGTDAKVSLAESTIADRLGRSLGEAAADARGLIEERFT
;
A
#
# COMPACT_ATOMS: atom_id res chain seq x y z
N MET A 1 -49.43 32.66 8.85
CA MET A 1 -49.68 34.11 8.91
C MET A 1 -48.79 34.70 10.00
N ALA A 2 -47.94 35.67 9.64
CA ALA A 2 -47.26 36.71 10.45
C ALA A 2 -46.60 36.43 11.85
N PHE A 3 -45.26 36.60 11.89
CA PHE A 3 -44.39 37.43 12.78
C PHE A 3 -44.56 37.55 14.33
N PHE A 4 -43.47 37.13 15.03
CA PHE A 4 -42.56 37.84 16.00
C PHE A 4 -42.72 37.91 17.56
N LYS A 5 -41.58 37.52 18.20
CA LYS A 5 -40.82 38.04 19.37
C LYS A 5 -41.23 37.81 20.83
N THR A 6 -40.24 37.37 21.64
CA THR A 6 -39.90 37.99 22.94
C THR A 6 -38.37 38.11 23.12
N PRO A 7 -37.88 39.12 23.89
CA PRO A 7 -36.46 39.44 24.10
C PRO A 7 -35.94 39.00 25.48
N PHE A 8 -34.66 39.26 25.77
CA PHE A 8 -33.89 39.00 27.02
C PHE A 8 -33.32 37.57 27.11
N GLY A 9 -32.03 37.30 27.30
CA GLY A 9 -30.92 38.13 27.79
C GLY A 9 -30.20 37.41 28.94
N LEU A 10 -29.00 36.87 28.66
CA LEU A 10 -27.93 36.31 29.53
C LEU A 10 -28.09 34.87 30.13
N THR A 11 -27.20 33.86 29.90
CA THR A 11 -25.76 33.56 30.20
C THR A 11 -25.46 33.03 31.64
N ILE A 12 -24.53 32.11 32.01
CA ILE A 12 -23.42 31.29 31.44
C ILE A 12 -23.20 30.04 32.36
N ARG A 13 -22.64 28.91 31.88
CA ARG A 13 -21.25 28.42 32.19
C ARG A 13 -20.98 27.02 31.61
N ALA A 14 -20.13 26.97 30.58
CA ALA A 14 -19.32 25.79 30.24
C ALA A 14 -17.89 26.08 30.70
N ALA A 15 -17.29 25.14 31.43
CA ALA A 15 -15.86 25.13 31.72
C ALA A 15 -15.19 24.15 30.75
N GLY A 16 -14.26 24.67 29.96
CA GLY A 16 -13.34 23.88 29.14
C GLY A 16 -11.97 23.78 29.80
N PHE A 17 -11.17 22.83 29.32
CA PHE A 17 -9.71 22.97 29.26
C PHE A 17 -9.23 22.33 27.94
N LEU A 18 -8.63 23.16 27.09
CA LEU A 18 -7.84 22.78 25.94
C LEU A 18 -6.57 23.64 26.04
N PHE A 19 -5.41 23.01 26.20
CA PHE A 19 -4.13 23.69 26.14
C PHE A 19 -3.73 23.83 24.67
N VAL A 20 -3.66 25.06 24.17
CA VAL A 20 -2.97 25.41 22.92
C VAL A 20 -1.75 26.22 23.30
N ALA A 21 -0.56 25.68 23.03
CA ALA A 21 0.68 26.44 23.08
C ALA A 21 0.77 27.29 21.79
N ALA A 22 0.67 28.60 21.93
CA ALA A 22 0.84 29.54 20.84
C ALA A 22 2.34 29.78 20.57
N ALA A 23 2.82 29.43 19.38
CA ALA A 23 4.08 29.94 18.85
C ALA A 23 3.81 31.24 18.07
N ARG A 24 4.44 32.34 18.51
CA ARG A 24 4.39 33.65 17.86
C ARG A 24 5.10 33.62 16.50
N ILE A 25 4.40 34.04 15.45
CA ILE A 25 4.99 34.39 14.15
C ILE A 25 5.64 35.77 14.28
N ALA A 26 6.97 35.82 14.21
CA ALA A 26 7.71 37.06 14.02
C ALA A 26 7.79 37.35 12.51
N LEU A 27 7.09 38.39 12.07
CA LEU A 27 7.27 38.97 10.73
C LEU A 27 8.58 39.77 10.72
N GLY A 28 9.53 39.32 9.89
CA GLY A 28 10.81 39.98 9.63
C GLY A 28 11.20 39.77 8.16
N GLN A 29 11.74 40.82 7.54
CA GLN A 29 11.73 41.08 6.10
C GLN A 29 12.66 40.21 5.23
N SER A 30 12.22 40.08 3.98
CA SER A 30 12.86 39.65 2.74
C SER A 30 14.36 39.30 2.74
N GLY A 31 14.64 38.03 2.43
CA GLY A 31 15.89 37.55 1.84
C GLY A 31 15.57 36.36 0.94
N GLY A 32 15.95 36.44 -0.35
CA GLY A 32 15.69 35.42 -1.35
C GLY A 32 16.40 34.10 -1.04
N GLY A 33 15.64 33.12 -0.57
CA GLY A 33 15.96 31.71 -0.55
C GLY A 33 14.62 30.97 -0.54
N GLU A 34 14.43 30.00 -1.45
CA GLU A 34 13.23 29.17 -1.46
C GLU A 34 13.07 28.47 -0.11
N THR A 35 12.26 29.04 0.78
CA THR A 35 11.76 28.33 1.95
C THR A 35 10.95 27.16 1.42
N LYS A 36 11.45 25.92 1.60
CA LYS A 36 10.69 24.69 1.34
C LYS A 36 9.29 24.88 1.93
N ALA A 37 8.27 24.94 1.08
CA ALA A 37 6.90 25.07 1.52
C ALA A 37 6.62 23.97 2.55
N PHE A 38 6.12 24.36 3.73
CA PHE A 38 5.73 23.41 4.76
C PHE A 38 4.59 22.55 4.22
N ASP A 39 4.82 21.24 4.09
CA ASP A 39 3.77 20.29 3.74
C ASP A 39 3.01 19.91 5.02
N PRO A 40 1.75 20.35 5.21
CA PRO A 40 0.99 20.10 6.43
C PRO A 40 0.70 18.61 6.65
N LEU A 41 0.79 17.79 5.59
CA LEU A 41 0.61 16.34 5.68
C LEU A 41 1.90 15.58 5.97
N ALA A 42 3.04 16.28 6.09
CA ALA A 42 4.32 15.73 6.50
C ALA A 42 4.63 15.92 7.99
N SER A 43 3.61 16.25 8.81
CA SER A 43 3.72 16.37 10.26
C SER A 43 3.95 15.01 10.94
N ASP A 44 4.50 15.03 12.16
CA ASP A 44 4.71 13.80 12.93
C ASP A 44 3.39 13.08 13.26
N GLU A 45 2.30 13.83 13.43
CA GLU A 45 0.95 13.30 13.62
C GLU A 45 0.49 12.51 12.38
N MET A 46 0.65 13.06 11.17
CA MET A 46 0.27 12.39 9.92
C MET A 46 1.23 11.28 9.51
N ARG A 47 2.45 11.27 10.04
CA ARG A 47 3.41 10.16 9.91
C ARG A 47 3.16 9.07 10.93
N ALA A 48 2.33 9.32 11.95
CA ALA A 48 2.07 8.34 12.98
C ALA A 48 1.33 7.12 12.42
N ASP A 49 0.37 7.35 11.53
CA ASP A 49 -0.45 6.33 10.87
C ASP A 49 0.01 5.99 9.44
N ALA A 50 1.11 6.60 8.97
CA ALA A 50 1.64 6.34 7.63
C ALA A 50 1.86 4.83 7.43
N ARG A 51 1.40 4.33 6.28
CA ARG A 51 1.65 2.96 5.85
C ARG A 51 3.16 2.72 5.76
N LEU A 52 3.62 1.64 6.39
CA LEU A 52 5.02 1.21 6.35
C LEU A 52 5.18 0.16 5.26
N ASN A 53 6.10 0.40 4.34
CA ASN A 53 6.31 -0.40 3.14
C ASN A 53 7.42 -1.43 3.30
N ASP A 54 8.47 -1.12 4.08
CA ASP A 54 9.62 -2.01 4.26
C ASP A 54 10.26 -1.84 5.65
N VAL A 55 10.97 -2.88 6.10
CA VAL A 55 11.65 -2.92 7.39
C VAL A 55 12.99 -3.65 7.28
N CYS A 56 14.02 -3.09 7.90
CA CYS A 56 15.36 -3.65 7.92
C CYS A 56 15.94 -3.60 9.34
N PHE A 57 16.41 -4.74 9.83
CA PHE A 57 17.15 -4.86 11.09
C PHE A 57 18.55 -5.39 10.83
N VAL A 58 19.54 -4.80 11.50
CA VAL A 58 20.96 -5.21 11.41
C VAL A 58 21.42 -5.98 12.65
N SER A 59 20.68 -5.84 13.75
CA SER A 59 20.87 -6.58 15.00
C SER A 59 19.50 -6.78 15.67
N PRO A 60 19.40 -7.58 16.74
CA PRO A 60 18.15 -7.67 17.50
C PRO A 60 17.69 -6.37 18.18
N LEU A 61 18.56 -5.34 18.20
CA LEU A 61 18.29 -4.07 18.86
C LEU A 61 18.08 -2.92 17.88
N VAL A 62 18.76 -2.94 16.73
CA VAL A 62 18.81 -1.78 15.83
C VAL A 62 18.12 -2.07 14.50
N GLY A 63 17.16 -1.22 14.15
CA GLY A 63 16.40 -1.35 12.90
C GLY A 63 15.68 -0.08 12.45
N TRP A 64 15.24 -0.11 11.19
CA TRP A 64 14.54 0.97 10.50
C TRP A 64 13.30 0.45 9.79
N ALA A 65 12.23 1.22 9.81
CA ALA A 65 11.03 1.00 9.00
C ALA A 65 10.72 2.25 8.17
N VAL A 66 10.42 2.07 6.89
CA VAL A 66 10.15 3.18 5.96
C VAL A 66 8.75 3.09 5.37
N GLY A 67 8.19 4.22 4.96
CA GLY A 67 6.82 4.26 4.49
C GLY A 67 6.42 5.53 3.76
N ASP A 68 5.11 5.73 3.67
CA ASP A 68 4.50 6.87 3.04
C ASP A 68 4.85 8.20 3.75
N ARG A 69 4.65 9.35 3.09
CA ARG A 69 4.96 10.69 3.64
C ARG A 69 6.44 10.88 4.02
N GLY A 70 7.34 10.18 3.34
CA GLY A 70 8.78 10.18 3.62
C GLY A 70 9.13 9.62 5.00
N THR A 71 8.28 8.78 5.58
CA THR A 71 8.41 8.30 6.96
C THR A 71 9.61 7.36 7.09
N ILE A 72 10.44 7.60 8.12
CA ILE A 72 11.52 6.71 8.56
C ILE A 72 11.42 6.60 10.08
N TRP A 73 11.08 5.43 10.58
CA TRP A 73 11.14 5.07 12.00
C TRP A 73 12.43 4.33 12.29
N HIS A 74 13.10 4.67 13.39
CA HIS A 74 14.32 4.01 13.86
C HIS A 74 14.16 3.55 15.31
N THR A 75 14.69 2.38 15.62
CA THR A 75 14.84 1.87 16.98
C THR A 75 16.28 1.44 17.24
N ALA A 76 16.74 1.63 18.48
CA ALA A 76 18.02 1.15 18.97
C ALA A 76 17.89 0.22 20.19
N ASP A 77 16.65 -0.17 20.54
CA ASP A 77 16.33 -0.97 21.73
C ASP A 77 15.41 -2.17 21.43
N GLY A 78 15.44 -2.64 20.18
CA GLY A 78 14.66 -3.79 19.70
C GLY A 78 13.20 -3.44 19.44
N GLY A 79 12.88 -2.16 19.32
CA GLY A 79 11.55 -1.63 19.05
C GLY A 79 10.71 -1.40 20.32
N ARG A 80 11.34 -1.30 21.50
CA ARG A 80 10.66 -0.79 22.70
C ARG A 80 10.32 0.69 22.52
N GLN A 81 11.19 1.43 21.84
CA GLN A 81 10.95 2.79 21.38
C GLN A 81 11.29 2.95 19.90
N TRP A 82 10.43 3.67 19.20
CA TRP A 82 10.58 4.01 17.79
C TRP A 82 10.55 5.53 17.64
N ASN A 83 11.60 6.09 17.05
CA ASN A 83 11.77 7.52 16.86
C ASN A 83 11.75 7.87 15.37
N LEU A 84 11.06 8.97 15.00
CA LEU A 84 11.07 9.49 13.63
C LEU A 84 12.44 10.09 13.30
N GLN A 85 12.97 9.73 12.13
CA GLN A 85 14.16 10.35 11.56
C GLN A 85 13.76 11.23 10.36
N PRO A 86 14.33 12.45 10.25
CA PRO A 86 14.02 13.34 9.13
C PRO A 86 14.66 12.82 7.84
N SER A 87 13.81 12.36 6.91
CA SER A 87 14.24 11.92 5.56
C SER A 87 14.54 13.09 4.61
N GLY A 88 13.95 14.27 4.88
CA GLY A 88 14.06 15.46 4.04
C GLY A 88 13.16 15.46 2.80
N VAL A 89 12.30 14.45 2.65
CA VAL A 89 11.37 14.27 1.52
C VAL A 89 9.95 13.98 2.02
N SER A 90 8.94 14.20 1.17
CA SER A 90 7.52 13.89 1.43
C SER A 90 6.96 12.76 0.56
N CYS A 91 7.69 12.34 -0.48
CA CYS A 91 7.28 11.20 -1.30
C CYS A 91 7.36 9.88 -0.51
N PRO A 92 6.60 8.85 -0.90
CA PRO A 92 6.65 7.56 -0.23
C PRO A 92 8.01 6.88 -0.43
N LEU A 93 8.51 6.28 0.64
CA LEU A 93 9.68 5.41 0.65
C LEU A 93 9.20 3.96 0.62
N TYR A 94 9.65 3.22 -0.39
CA TYR A 94 9.17 1.85 -0.67
C TYR A 94 10.11 0.78 -0.13
N SER A 95 11.40 1.06 0.00
CA SER A 95 12.36 0.05 0.45
C SER A 95 13.54 0.65 1.19
N VAL A 96 14.07 -0.11 2.14
CA VAL A 96 15.20 0.27 3.00
C VAL A 96 16.21 -0.86 3.11
N SER A 97 17.49 -0.53 3.03
CA SER A 97 18.58 -1.51 3.10
C SER A 97 19.74 -0.95 3.90
N PHE A 98 20.09 -1.62 5.00
CA PHE A 98 21.25 -1.30 5.83
C PHE A 98 22.28 -2.43 5.79
N LEU A 99 23.56 -2.06 5.78
CA LEU A 99 24.67 -3.02 5.90
C LEU A 99 25.12 -3.21 7.35
N ASN A 100 24.93 -2.17 8.16
CA ASN A 100 25.28 -2.12 9.57
C ASN A 100 24.54 -0.94 10.23
N GLU A 101 24.84 -0.67 11.49
CA GLU A 101 24.16 0.36 12.28
C GLU A 101 24.35 1.80 11.80
N ARG A 102 25.27 2.03 10.85
CA ARG A 102 25.65 3.37 10.36
C ARG A 102 25.35 3.60 8.89
N VAL A 103 25.58 2.60 8.05
CA VAL A 103 25.54 2.73 6.59
C VAL A 103 24.29 2.07 6.03
N GLY A 104 23.45 2.88 5.39
CA GLY A 104 22.20 2.42 4.78
C GLY A 104 21.65 3.34 3.70
N TRP A 105 20.64 2.81 3.01
CA TRP A 105 19.93 3.47 1.92
C TRP A 105 18.43 3.30 2.09
N ALA A 106 17.68 4.31 1.65
CA ALA A 106 16.23 4.25 1.51
C ALA A 106 15.86 4.74 0.11
N ALA A 107 14.92 4.07 -0.55
CA ALA A 107 14.50 4.46 -1.89
C ALA A 107 12.98 4.48 -2.03
N GLY A 108 12.52 5.32 -2.93
CA GLY A 108 11.11 5.55 -3.18
C GLY A 108 10.88 6.45 -4.37
N GLY A 109 9.76 7.16 -4.35
CA GLY A 109 9.43 8.12 -5.40
C GLY A 109 7.96 8.39 -5.53
N SER A 110 7.62 9.35 -6.38
CA SER A 110 6.26 9.82 -6.61
C SER A 110 5.87 9.71 -8.07
N ALA A 111 4.60 9.39 -8.33
CA ALA A 111 3.98 9.58 -9.62
C ALA A 111 3.76 11.08 -9.90
N GLN A 112 3.88 11.45 -11.17
CA GLN A 112 3.66 12.81 -11.65
C GLN A 112 2.19 12.95 -12.09
N PRO A 113 1.45 13.95 -11.56
CA PRO A 113 0.12 14.26 -12.05
C PRO A 113 0.10 14.52 -13.56
N TYR A 114 -0.97 14.15 -14.23
CA TYR A 114 -1.28 14.37 -15.66
C TYR A 114 -0.40 13.61 -16.66
N ARG A 115 0.91 13.46 -16.39
CA ARG A 115 1.85 12.72 -17.25
C ARG A 115 1.95 11.25 -16.88
N HIS A 116 1.54 10.92 -15.66
CA HIS A 116 1.59 9.59 -15.04
C HIS A 116 2.98 8.93 -15.00
N GLY A 117 4.06 9.56 -15.46
CA GLY A 117 5.44 9.10 -15.22
C GLY A 117 5.80 9.13 -13.73
N SER A 118 6.94 8.55 -13.34
CA SER A 118 7.41 8.61 -11.95
C SER A 118 8.79 9.25 -11.82
N ALA A 119 9.03 9.85 -10.66
CA ALA A 119 10.30 10.41 -10.25
C ALA A 119 10.76 9.74 -8.96
N GLY A 120 11.96 9.17 -8.97
CA GLY A 120 12.54 8.43 -7.87
C GLY A 120 13.39 9.27 -6.95
N VAL A 121 13.53 8.79 -5.71
CA VAL A 121 14.51 9.26 -4.75
C VAL A 121 15.32 8.09 -4.22
N VAL A 122 16.62 8.28 -4.08
CA VAL A 122 17.52 7.38 -3.36
C VAL A 122 18.24 8.21 -2.32
N LEU A 123 18.02 7.88 -1.05
CA LEU A 123 18.66 8.49 0.11
C LEU A 123 19.75 7.54 0.63
N ALA A 124 20.84 8.11 1.14
CA ALA A 124 21.92 7.40 1.81
C ALA A 124 22.26 8.06 3.14
N THR A 125 22.72 7.25 4.08
CA THR A 125 23.22 7.68 5.38
C THR A 125 24.53 6.96 5.74
N GLY A 126 25.39 7.65 6.48
CA GLY A 126 26.62 7.09 7.08
C GLY A 126 26.67 7.23 8.61
N ASP A 127 25.58 7.70 9.21
CA ASP A 127 25.45 8.01 10.63
C ASP A 127 24.22 7.34 11.29
N GLY A 128 23.69 6.27 10.68
CA GLY A 128 22.55 5.51 11.21
C GLY A 128 21.20 6.22 11.01
N GLY A 129 21.12 7.09 10.01
CA GLY A 129 19.92 7.83 9.66
C GLY A 129 19.70 9.10 10.49
N GLN A 130 20.69 9.55 11.25
CA GLN A 130 20.64 10.89 11.86
C GLN A 130 20.58 11.96 10.76
N THR A 131 21.30 11.75 9.67
CA THR A 131 21.17 12.54 8.44
C THR A 131 21.00 11.63 7.22
N TRP A 132 20.05 12.01 6.36
CA TRP A 132 19.79 11.38 5.06
C TRP A 132 20.11 12.37 3.95
N LYS A 133 20.89 11.93 2.96
CA LYS A 133 21.28 12.74 1.79
C LYS A 133 20.89 12.03 0.52
N GLN A 134 20.48 12.78 -0.49
CA GLN A 134 20.23 12.22 -1.81
C GLN A 134 21.54 11.65 -2.38
N ALA A 135 21.53 10.35 -2.69
CA ALA A 135 22.71 9.62 -3.13
C ALA A 135 23.02 9.84 -4.62
N SER A 136 21.99 9.97 -5.45
CA SER A 136 22.14 10.15 -6.90
C SER A 136 21.52 11.45 -7.38
N ASN A 137 22.23 12.15 -8.27
CA ASN A 137 21.73 13.32 -8.98
C ASN A 137 21.09 12.95 -10.33
N ALA A 138 21.10 11.67 -10.71
CA ALA A 138 20.49 11.20 -11.94
C ALA A 138 18.95 11.27 -11.86
N VAL A 139 18.31 11.51 -13.00
CA VAL A 139 16.85 11.42 -13.12
C VAL A 139 16.46 9.94 -13.15
N LEU A 140 16.03 9.42 -12.01
CA LEU A 140 15.63 8.02 -11.85
C LEU A 140 14.10 7.90 -11.79
N PRO A 141 13.51 6.77 -12.25
CA PRO A 141 12.11 6.46 -11.96
C PRO A 141 11.95 6.09 -10.48
N ALA A 142 10.69 6.05 -9.99
CA ALA A 142 10.43 5.60 -8.63
C ALA A 142 10.94 4.16 -8.42
N PHE A 143 11.77 3.97 -7.39
CA PHE A 143 12.31 2.66 -7.03
C PHE A 143 11.41 1.98 -6.01
N ARG A 144 10.89 0.81 -6.37
CA ARG A 144 9.99 -0.05 -5.59
C ARG A 144 10.74 -0.94 -4.60
N LYS A 145 11.94 -1.38 -4.96
CA LYS A 145 12.77 -2.25 -4.12
C LYS A 145 14.24 -1.90 -4.29
N ILE A 146 14.98 -1.88 -3.20
CA ILE A 146 16.44 -1.77 -3.20
C ILE A 146 17.06 -2.82 -2.29
N ARG A 147 18.25 -3.30 -2.64
CA ARG A 147 19.06 -4.11 -1.73
C ARG A 147 20.53 -3.90 -2.02
N PHE A 148 21.30 -3.66 -0.97
CA PHE A 148 22.76 -3.60 -1.04
C PHE A 148 23.35 -4.90 -0.47
N LEU A 149 24.25 -5.53 -1.23
CA LEU A 149 25.02 -6.70 -0.76
C LEU A 149 26.41 -6.30 -0.25
N GLY A 150 26.76 -5.02 -0.38
CA GLY A 150 27.97 -4.42 0.15
C GLY A 150 27.97 -2.91 -0.09
N ALA A 151 29.02 -2.22 0.35
CA ALA A 151 29.08 -0.76 0.29
C ALA A 151 29.09 -0.18 -1.14
N LYS A 152 29.39 -1.01 -2.14
CA LYS A 152 29.48 -0.62 -3.55
C LYS A 152 28.38 -1.24 -4.40
N PHE A 153 28.12 -2.53 -4.21
CA PHE A 153 27.18 -3.27 -5.03
C PHE A 153 25.77 -3.29 -4.44
N GLY A 154 24.79 -2.90 -5.26
CA GLY A 154 23.37 -3.03 -4.95
C GLY A 154 22.53 -3.20 -6.22
N PHE A 155 21.29 -3.63 -6.05
CA PHE A 155 20.30 -3.68 -7.12
C PHE A 155 19.06 -2.86 -6.73
N ALA A 156 18.34 -2.41 -7.75
CA ALA A 156 17.07 -1.74 -7.58
C ALA A 156 16.06 -2.19 -8.65
N ILE A 157 14.79 -2.11 -8.28
CA ILE A 157 13.66 -2.29 -9.18
C ILE A 157 12.85 -1.01 -9.10
N GLY A 158 12.45 -0.49 -10.25
CA GLY A 158 11.63 0.71 -10.35
C GLY A 158 10.69 0.66 -11.53
N ASP A 159 9.92 1.73 -11.69
CA ASP A 159 8.99 1.84 -12.80
C ASP A 159 9.75 1.88 -14.14
N ALA A 160 9.27 1.12 -15.11
CA ALA A 160 9.81 1.16 -16.46
C ALA A 160 9.48 2.51 -17.12
N SER A 161 10.44 3.08 -17.85
CA SER A 161 10.28 4.36 -18.55
C SER A 161 10.92 4.32 -19.94
N THR A 162 10.75 5.39 -20.73
CA THR A 162 11.44 5.53 -22.02
C THR A 162 12.97 5.41 -21.87
N MET A 163 13.53 6.00 -20.83
CA MET A 163 14.99 5.97 -20.58
C MET A 163 15.44 4.64 -19.97
N PHE A 164 14.56 3.99 -19.20
CA PHE A 164 14.88 2.76 -18.47
C PHE A 164 13.81 1.69 -18.74
N PRO A 165 13.86 1.05 -19.91
CA PRO A 165 12.77 0.23 -20.43
C PRO A 165 12.53 -1.06 -19.64
N SER A 166 13.55 -1.57 -18.95
CA SER A 166 13.49 -2.81 -18.18
C SER A 166 12.98 -2.63 -16.74
N GLY A 167 13.03 -1.41 -16.20
CA GLY A 167 12.68 -1.13 -14.80
C GLY A 167 13.59 -1.81 -13.76
N ALA A 168 14.74 -2.36 -14.15
CA ALA A 168 15.67 -3.03 -13.24
C ALA A 168 17.07 -2.45 -13.38
N PHE A 169 17.76 -2.29 -12.26
CA PHE A 169 19.01 -1.53 -12.16
C PHE A 169 20.03 -2.20 -11.26
N VAL A 170 21.30 -1.94 -11.52
CA VAL A 170 22.44 -2.27 -10.64
C VAL A 170 23.30 -1.05 -10.40
N THR A 171 23.92 -0.99 -9.23
CA THR A 171 24.95 -0.01 -8.89
C THR A 171 26.21 -0.73 -8.45
N GLU A 172 27.36 -0.18 -8.81
CA GLU A 172 28.69 -0.60 -8.32
C GLU A 172 29.42 0.55 -7.61
N THR A 173 28.70 1.66 -7.38
CA THR A 173 29.21 2.90 -6.80
C THR A 173 28.50 3.26 -5.49
N GLY A 174 27.80 2.30 -4.87
CA GLY A 174 27.08 2.54 -3.61
C GLY A 174 25.85 3.43 -3.77
N GLY A 175 25.20 3.37 -4.94
CA GLY A 175 23.98 4.12 -5.23
C GLY A 175 24.20 5.54 -5.78
N LEU A 176 25.44 5.95 -6.04
CA LEU A 176 25.74 7.22 -6.73
C LEU A 176 25.25 7.18 -8.17
N ASP A 177 25.52 6.08 -8.86
CA ASP A 177 25.13 5.83 -10.25
C ASP A 177 24.41 4.49 -10.38
N TRP A 178 23.43 4.44 -11.29
CA TRP A 178 22.62 3.27 -11.56
C TRP A 178 22.65 2.92 -13.05
N GLN A 179 22.98 1.66 -13.34
CA GLN A 179 23.03 1.11 -14.69
C GLN A 179 21.82 0.20 -14.91
N PRO A 180 21.07 0.35 -16.02
CA PRO A 180 19.94 -0.52 -16.29
C PRO A 180 20.40 -1.93 -16.66
N ILE A 181 19.62 -2.93 -16.23
CA ILE A 181 19.72 -4.31 -16.69
C ILE A 181 19.01 -4.39 -18.05
N HIS A 182 19.60 -5.07 -19.04
CA HIS A 182 19.03 -5.18 -20.38
C HIS A 182 17.88 -6.19 -20.42
N GLY A 183 16.87 -5.95 -21.25
CA GLY A 183 15.77 -6.88 -21.47
C GLY A 183 14.47 -6.17 -21.86
N ASP A 184 13.50 -6.98 -22.28
CA ASP A 184 12.20 -6.49 -22.78
C ASP A 184 11.32 -5.88 -21.70
N HIS A 185 10.37 -5.06 -22.16
CA HIS A 185 9.41 -4.31 -21.36
C HIS A 185 8.50 -5.24 -20.54
N PRO A 186 8.66 -5.30 -19.20
CA PRO A 186 7.77 -6.08 -18.36
C PRO A 186 6.43 -5.35 -18.15
N PRO A 187 5.38 -6.05 -17.72
CA PRO A 187 4.16 -5.42 -17.21
C PRO A 187 4.39 -4.65 -15.90
N GLY A 188 5.63 -4.42 -15.46
CA GLY A 188 6.01 -3.72 -14.23
C GLY A 188 6.47 -4.68 -13.15
N TRP A 189 7.76 -4.62 -12.83
CA TRP A 189 8.36 -5.36 -11.72
C TRP A 189 8.00 -4.69 -10.39
N THR A 190 7.61 -5.50 -9.43
CA THR A 190 7.26 -5.07 -8.07
C THR A 190 8.30 -5.55 -7.06
N THR A 191 8.98 -6.66 -7.37
CA THR A 191 9.93 -7.30 -6.47
C THR A 191 10.98 -8.09 -7.24
N GLY A 192 12.05 -8.44 -6.56
CA GLY A 192 13.12 -9.24 -7.12
C GLY A 192 14.30 -9.29 -6.17
N ASP A 193 15.28 -10.09 -6.55
CA ASP A 193 16.46 -10.32 -5.73
C ASP A 193 17.64 -10.76 -6.59
N MET A 194 18.84 -10.36 -6.17
CA MET A 194 20.09 -10.73 -6.82
C MET A 194 21.03 -11.33 -5.78
N THR A 195 21.56 -12.51 -6.10
CA THR A 195 22.59 -13.17 -5.27
C THR A 195 24.00 -12.69 -5.62
N GLU A 196 24.18 -12.27 -6.88
CA GLU A 196 25.43 -11.76 -7.44
C GLU A 196 25.11 -10.68 -8.48
N PRO A 197 26.08 -9.84 -8.91
CA PRO A 197 25.86 -8.78 -9.89
C PRO A 197 25.22 -9.22 -11.22
N ASN A 198 25.33 -10.51 -11.53
CA ASN A 198 24.90 -11.08 -12.80
C ASN A 198 23.81 -12.14 -12.66
N THR A 199 23.38 -12.49 -11.45
CA THR A 199 22.50 -13.63 -11.19
C THR A 199 21.42 -13.27 -10.18
N GLY A 200 20.18 -13.29 -10.65
CA GLY A 200 19.00 -12.99 -9.83
C GLY A 200 17.70 -13.41 -10.49
N ALA A 201 16.59 -12.96 -9.90
CA ALA A 201 15.25 -13.15 -10.40
C ALA A 201 14.37 -11.93 -10.10
N LEU A 202 13.39 -11.68 -10.97
CA LEU A 202 12.45 -10.57 -10.91
C LEU A 202 11.03 -11.12 -10.96
N ALA A 203 10.10 -10.41 -10.32
CA ALA A 203 8.69 -10.74 -10.31
C ALA A 203 7.84 -9.46 -10.24
N GLY A 204 6.62 -9.53 -10.79
CA GLY A 204 5.82 -8.35 -11.08
C GLY A 204 4.33 -8.60 -11.20
N ARG A 205 3.66 -7.61 -11.80
CA ARG A 205 2.22 -7.65 -12.11
C ARG A 205 1.89 -8.74 -13.13
N LEU A 206 0.61 -9.14 -13.18
CA LEU A 206 0.10 -10.13 -14.13
C LEU A 206 0.89 -11.45 -14.11
N GLY A 207 1.28 -11.90 -12.92
CA GLY A 207 2.07 -13.13 -12.73
C GLY A 207 3.44 -13.12 -13.41
N ALA A 208 3.95 -11.98 -13.87
CA ALA A 208 5.21 -11.92 -14.60
C ALA A 208 6.40 -12.25 -13.70
N ALA A 209 7.16 -13.26 -14.05
CA ALA A 209 8.46 -13.56 -13.44
C ALA A 209 9.55 -13.58 -14.52
N ALA A 210 10.82 -13.40 -14.16
CA ALA A 210 11.95 -13.57 -15.07
C ALA A 210 13.25 -13.86 -14.30
N ALA A 211 14.14 -14.66 -14.92
CA ALA A 211 15.49 -14.85 -14.42
C ALA A 211 16.42 -13.79 -15.01
N VAL A 212 17.36 -13.29 -14.20
CA VAL A 212 18.42 -12.37 -14.64
C VAL A 212 19.72 -13.13 -14.75
N ARG A 213 20.35 -13.10 -15.94
CA ARG A 213 21.67 -13.70 -16.19
C ARG A 213 22.54 -12.73 -16.98
N ARG A 214 23.77 -12.50 -16.53
CA ARG A 214 24.75 -11.60 -17.20
C ARG A 214 24.17 -10.22 -17.50
N ARG A 215 23.38 -9.68 -16.55
CA ARG A 215 22.62 -8.42 -16.67
C ARG A 215 21.62 -8.39 -17.85
N THR A 216 21.09 -9.54 -18.21
CA THR A 216 19.98 -9.68 -19.16
C THR A 216 18.79 -10.37 -18.49
N ILE A 217 17.60 -9.82 -18.68
CA ILE A 217 16.33 -10.40 -18.25
C ILE A 217 15.90 -11.44 -19.29
N ASN A 218 15.78 -12.70 -18.89
CA ASN A 218 15.33 -13.80 -19.74
C ASN A 218 13.88 -14.16 -19.41
N ARG A 219 12.96 -13.90 -20.35
CA ARG A 219 11.51 -14.16 -20.20
C ARG A 219 11.02 -15.43 -20.90
N ASP A 220 11.78 -15.97 -21.84
CA ASP A 220 11.35 -17.10 -22.70
C ASP A 220 11.08 -18.41 -21.94
N ARG A 221 11.40 -18.46 -20.64
CA ARG A 221 11.17 -19.60 -19.75
C ARG A 221 10.24 -19.29 -18.58
N SER A 222 9.61 -18.13 -18.58
CA SER A 222 8.79 -17.69 -17.46
C SER A 222 7.45 -18.40 -17.43
N PRO A 223 7.10 -19.11 -16.33
CA PRO A 223 5.78 -19.71 -16.20
C PRO A 223 4.71 -18.61 -16.12
N ASN A 224 3.52 -18.88 -16.67
CA ASN A 224 2.35 -18.05 -16.37
C ASN A 224 1.88 -18.38 -14.95
N LEU A 225 2.11 -17.46 -14.02
CA LEU A 225 1.81 -17.64 -12.60
C LEU A 225 0.42 -17.08 -12.20
N GLY A 226 -0.44 -16.85 -13.19
CA GLY A 226 -1.80 -16.34 -13.00
C GLY A 226 -1.91 -14.82 -13.15
N HIS A 227 -3.06 -14.29 -12.76
CA HIS A 227 -3.42 -12.88 -12.98
C HIS A 227 -3.05 -11.94 -11.81
N GLY A 228 -2.69 -12.49 -10.65
CA GLY A 228 -2.34 -11.71 -9.47
C GLY A 228 -0.98 -11.01 -9.59
N THR A 229 -0.75 -10.03 -8.71
CA THR A 229 0.57 -9.40 -8.57
C THR A 229 1.46 -10.24 -7.66
N LEU A 230 2.68 -10.50 -8.12
CA LEU A 230 3.73 -11.07 -7.29
C LEU A 230 4.33 -9.96 -6.44
N ARG A 231 4.55 -10.16 -5.14
CA ARG A 231 4.87 -9.04 -4.21
C ARG A 231 6.15 -9.26 -3.40
N GLY A 232 6.47 -10.51 -3.05
CA GLY A 232 7.70 -10.85 -2.34
C GLY A 232 8.55 -11.86 -3.09
N LEU A 233 9.85 -11.59 -3.25
CA LEU A 233 10.81 -12.54 -3.79
C LEU A 233 12.11 -12.43 -3.00
N GLN A 234 12.61 -13.57 -2.52
CA GLN A 234 13.91 -13.67 -1.87
C GLN A 234 14.65 -14.91 -2.36
N LEU A 235 15.86 -14.71 -2.89
CA LEU A 235 16.78 -15.78 -3.22
C LEU A 235 17.71 -16.04 -2.03
N VAL A 236 18.12 -17.29 -1.88
CA VAL A 236 19.13 -17.73 -0.92
C VAL A 236 20.29 -18.40 -1.67
N PRO A 237 21.46 -18.58 -1.04
CA PRO A 237 22.61 -19.23 -1.69
C PRO A 237 22.27 -20.60 -2.28
N ASN A 238 23.06 -21.04 -3.27
CA ASN A 238 22.89 -22.30 -4.02
C ASN A 238 21.67 -22.38 -4.94
N GLY A 239 21.06 -21.24 -5.28
CA GLY A 239 20.02 -21.16 -6.31
C GLY A 239 18.59 -21.42 -5.83
N TYR A 240 18.41 -21.59 -4.53
CA TYR A 240 17.08 -21.68 -3.93
C TYR A 240 16.45 -20.30 -3.79
N GLY A 241 15.12 -20.26 -3.76
CA GLY A 241 14.40 -19.02 -3.52
C GLY A 241 12.91 -19.22 -3.34
N TRP A 242 12.29 -18.15 -2.86
CA TRP A 242 10.87 -18.10 -2.54
C TRP A 242 10.23 -16.92 -3.25
N LEU A 243 8.98 -17.10 -3.66
CA LEU A 243 8.15 -16.10 -4.31
C LEU A 243 6.75 -16.16 -3.73
N VAL A 244 6.19 -15.00 -3.40
CA VAL A 244 4.83 -14.86 -2.87
C VAL A 244 4.06 -13.75 -3.57
N GLY A 245 2.73 -13.85 -3.56
CA GLY A 245 1.87 -12.85 -4.19
C GLY A 245 0.39 -12.98 -3.83
N ASP A 246 -0.41 -12.28 -4.62
CA ASP A 246 -1.87 -12.28 -4.53
C ASP A 246 -2.46 -13.70 -4.66
N GLY A 247 -3.58 -13.96 -3.98
CA GLY A 247 -4.23 -15.28 -3.96
C GLY A 247 -3.48 -16.34 -3.14
N ALA A 248 -2.81 -15.92 -2.06
CA ALA A 248 -1.98 -16.76 -1.20
C ALA A 248 -0.91 -17.58 -1.95
N LEU A 249 -0.41 -17.06 -3.07
CA LEU A 249 0.57 -17.75 -3.88
C LEU A 249 1.88 -17.87 -3.10
N VAL A 250 2.44 -19.08 -3.03
CA VAL A 250 3.77 -19.38 -2.49
C VAL A 250 4.45 -20.37 -3.41
N LEU A 251 5.60 -19.98 -3.95
CA LEU A 251 6.36 -20.79 -4.90
C LEU A 251 7.83 -20.88 -4.50
N LEU A 252 8.46 -21.98 -4.91
CA LEU A 252 9.86 -22.29 -4.72
C LEU A 252 10.59 -22.33 -6.07
N THR A 253 11.84 -21.92 -6.04
CA THR A 253 12.79 -22.16 -7.12
C THR A 253 14.01 -22.90 -6.57
N GLY A 254 14.60 -23.77 -7.39
CA GLY A 254 15.91 -24.39 -7.15
C GLY A 254 16.95 -24.04 -8.21
N ASP A 255 16.65 -23.07 -9.08
CA ASP A 255 17.44 -22.71 -10.25
C ASP A 255 17.53 -21.18 -10.47
N TRP A 256 17.60 -20.43 -9.36
CA TRP A 256 17.69 -18.96 -9.33
C TRP A 256 16.57 -18.30 -10.16
N GLY A 257 15.34 -18.77 -9.99
CA GLY A 257 14.12 -18.22 -10.58
C GLY A 257 13.92 -18.53 -12.06
N LEU A 258 14.62 -19.53 -12.63
CA LEU A 258 14.33 -20.01 -13.99
C LEU A 258 13.02 -20.80 -14.03
N THR A 259 12.75 -21.57 -12.98
CA THR A 259 11.48 -22.29 -12.79
C THR A 259 10.94 -22.06 -11.39
N TRP A 260 9.60 -22.13 -11.29
CA TRP A 260 8.85 -21.93 -10.06
C TRP A 260 7.87 -23.08 -9.87
N GLN A 261 7.81 -23.63 -8.66
CA GLN A 261 6.98 -24.78 -8.31
C GLN A 261 6.24 -24.53 -7.00
N ALA A 262 5.06 -25.12 -6.84
CA ALA A 262 4.32 -25.07 -5.59
C ALA A 262 5.13 -25.73 -4.45
N THR A 263 4.85 -25.31 -3.22
CA THR A 263 5.47 -25.91 -2.04
C THR A 263 5.06 -27.38 -1.89
N PRO A 264 5.93 -28.27 -1.33
CA PRO A 264 5.59 -29.68 -1.18
C PRO A 264 4.37 -29.94 -0.27
N GLY A 265 4.21 -29.12 0.77
CA GLY A 265 3.08 -29.14 1.68
C GLY A 265 2.02 -28.13 1.28
N ALA A 266 0.76 -28.46 1.56
CA ALA A 266 -0.35 -27.54 1.41
C ALA A 266 -0.34 -26.47 2.51
N LEU A 267 -0.86 -25.28 2.19
CA LEU A 267 -1.15 -24.25 3.18
C LEU A 267 -2.32 -24.69 4.08
N PRO A 268 -2.41 -24.18 5.33
CA PRO A 268 -3.54 -24.46 6.21
C PRO A 268 -4.89 -24.10 5.56
N GLU A 269 -5.96 -24.76 5.99
CA GLU A 269 -7.29 -24.54 5.44
C GLU A 269 -7.72 -23.06 5.57
N GLY A 270 -8.52 -22.57 4.61
CA GLY A 270 -9.02 -21.20 4.57
C GLY A 270 -8.00 -20.14 4.17
N ILE A 271 -6.69 -20.38 4.29
CA ILE A 271 -5.66 -19.44 3.87
C ILE A 271 -5.76 -19.10 2.37
N PRO A 272 -5.84 -20.07 1.44
CA PRO A 272 -5.87 -19.78 0.00
C PRO A 272 -7.05 -18.93 -0.49
N ARG A 273 -8.16 -18.93 0.26
CA ARG A 273 -9.36 -18.15 -0.09
C ARG A 273 -9.32 -16.73 0.45
N ASN A 274 -8.61 -16.52 1.56
CA ASN A 274 -8.75 -15.31 2.37
C ASN A 274 -7.52 -14.41 2.40
N PHE A 275 -6.36 -14.88 1.96
CA PHE A 275 -5.11 -14.12 2.05
C PHE A 275 -4.51 -13.77 0.70
N ASP A 276 -3.93 -12.57 0.61
CA ASP A 276 -3.00 -12.14 -0.42
C ASP A 276 -1.65 -11.90 0.27
N PHE A 277 -0.53 -12.42 -0.25
CA PHE A 277 0.77 -12.30 0.41
C PHE A 277 1.63 -11.18 -0.17
N SER A 278 2.25 -10.40 0.72
CA SER A 278 3.15 -9.30 0.37
C SER A 278 4.48 -9.33 1.11
N ALA A 279 4.52 -9.90 2.31
CA ALA A 279 5.70 -9.95 3.15
C ALA A 279 6.33 -11.35 3.11
N LEU A 280 7.65 -11.40 2.95
CA LEU A 280 8.44 -12.63 2.88
C LEU A 280 9.78 -12.43 3.60
N ALA A 281 10.11 -13.34 4.51
CA ALA A 281 11.45 -13.49 5.06
C ALA A 281 11.89 -14.95 5.00
N VAL A 282 13.11 -15.20 4.54
CA VAL A 282 13.68 -16.55 4.41
C VAL A 282 15.00 -16.64 5.15
N ARG A 283 15.17 -17.72 5.93
CA ARG A 283 16.42 -18.09 6.61
C ARG A 283 16.63 -19.61 6.57
N GLY A 284 17.54 -20.06 5.72
CA GLY A 284 17.79 -21.50 5.54
C GLY A 284 16.52 -22.22 5.06
N ALA A 285 16.08 -23.24 5.80
CA ALA A 285 14.83 -23.94 5.52
C ALA A 285 13.58 -23.24 6.08
N ARG A 286 13.76 -22.19 6.90
CA ARG A 286 12.66 -21.44 7.51
C ARG A 286 12.19 -20.33 6.60
N CYS A 287 10.88 -20.15 6.54
CA CYS A 287 10.24 -19.07 5.79
C CYS A 287 9.05 -18.54 6.58
N TRP A 288 8.92 -17.21 6.61
CA TRP A 288 7.79 -16.50 7.18
C TRP A 288 7.09 -15.69 6.08
N VAL A 289 5.76 -15.81 6.02
CA VAL A 289 4.93 -15.17 5.01
C VAL A 289 3.75 -14.48 5.67
N ALA A 290 3.45 -13.25 5.24
CA ALA A 290 2.30 -12.50 5.72
C ALA A 290 1.76 -11.56 4.63
N GLY A 291 0.60 -10.96 4.88
CA GLY A 291 0.00 -10.07 3.91
C GLY A 291 -1.33 -9.48 4.34
N THR A 292 -2.33 -9.63 3.49
CA THR A 292 -3.68 -9.09 3.65
C THR A 292 -4.68 -10.21 3.76
N PRO A 293 -5.48 -10.30 4.83
CA PRO A 293 -5.37 -9.56 6.09
C PRO A 293 -4.07 -9.83 6.83
N GLY A 294 -3.68 -8.94 7.74
CA GLY A 294 -2.48 -9.14 8.57
C GLY A 294 -2.73 -9.95 9.84
N THR A 295 -3.84 -10.69 9.91
CA THR A 295 -4.29 -11.46 11.09
C THR A 295 -3.45 -12.69 11.41
N ARG A 296 -2.68 -13.16 10.43
CA ARG A 296 -1.85 -14.36 10.53
C ARG A 296 -0.47 -14.11 9.94
N VAL A 297 0.54 -14.70 10.56
CA VAL A 297 1.85 -14.96 9.94
C VAL A 297 1.95 -16.47 9.74
N LEU A 298 2.22 -16.88 8.51
CA LEU A 298 2.52 -18.26 8.18
C LEU A 298 4.00 -18.52 8.35
N ARG A 299 4.34 -19.68 8.90
CA ARG A 299 5.72 -20.14 9.07
C ARG A 299 5.86 -21.60 8.65
N THR A 300 6.95 -21.89 7.97
CA THR A 300 7.46 -23.26 7.76
C THR A 300 8.87 -23.37 8.34
N ASP A 301 9.18 -24.52 8.92
CA ASP A 301 10.50 -24.86 9.46
C ASP A 301 11.23 -25.91 8.59
N ASP A 302 10.60 -26.40 7.52
CA ASP A 302 11.00 -27.58 6.76
C ASP A 302 10.93 -27.37 5.24
N ALA A 303 11.21 -26.15 4.78
CA ALA A 303 11.18 -25.73 3.39
C ALA A 303 9.82 -25.95 2.70
N GLY A 304 8.74 -25.67 3.43
CA GLY A 304 7.37 -25.66 2.91
C GLY A 304 6.72 -27.03 2.83
N LYS A 305 7.24 -28.04 3.54
CA LYS A 305 6.58 -29.36 3.67
C LYS A 305 5.44 -29.31 4.68
N SER A 306 5.56 -28.47 5.69
CA SER A 306 4.50 -28.17 6.66
C SER A 306 4.45 -26.68 6.97
N TRP A 307 3.25 -26.21 7.29
CA TRP A 307 2.97 -24.80 7.55
C TRP A 307 2.17 -24.65 8.85
N THR A 308 2.52 -23.62 9.60
CA THR A 308 1.81 -23.18 10.80
C THR A 308 1.35 -21.75 10.59
N ALA A 309 0.12 -21.43 11.00
CA ALA A 309 -0.43 -20.08 10.90
C ALA A 309 -0.66 -19.54 12.31
N THR A 310 0.09 -18.50 12.69
CA THR A 310 0.06 -17.92 14.03
C THR A 310 -0.72 -16.61 14.02
N PRO A 311 -1.62 -16.35 15.00
CA PRO A 311 -2.30 -15.07 15.13
C PRO A 311 -1.34 -13.92 15.44
N THR A 312 -1.59 -12.76 14.84
CA THR A 312 -0.85 -11.51 15.12
C THR A 312 -1.54 -10.59 16.12
N GLY A 313 -2.84 -10.82 16.39
CA GLY A 313 -3.66 -9.98 17.27
C GLY A 313 -4.13 -8.67 16.63
N GLN A 314 -4.07 -8.53 15.31
CA GLN A 314 -4.48 -7.31 14.58
C GLN A 314 -4.99 -7.65 13.17
N THR A 315 -5.71 -6.75 12.50
CA THR A 315 -6.30 -7.01 11.17
C THR A 315 -5.62 -6.29 10.00
N ALA A 316 -4.96 -5.16 10.26
CA ALA A 316 -4.36 -4.31 9.24
C ALA A 316 -3.32 -5.08 8.38
N PRO A 317 -3.23 -4.81 7.07
CA PRO A 317 -2.29 -5.49 6.18
C PRO A 317 -0.83 -5.42 6.67
N ILE A 318 -0.09 -6.52 6.52
CA ILE A 318 1.36 -6.58 6.72
C ILE A 318 2.06 -6.50 5.36
N HIS A 319 2.95 -5.53 5.17
CA HIS A 319 3.62 -5.27 3.90
C HIS A 319 5.03 -5.83 3.83
N ALA A 320 5.77 -5.84 4.94
CA ALA A 320 7.10 -6.41 5.00
C ALA A 320 7.36 -7.12 6.33
N ILE A 321 8.28 -8.08 6.30
CA ILE A 321 8.72 -8.86 7.44
C ILE A 321 10.22 -9.10 7.33
N ALA A 322 10.95 -8.97 8.43
CA ALA A 322 12.39 -9.19 8.49
C ALA A 322 12.76 -9.99 9.73
N PHE A 323 13.73 -10.89 9.58
CA PHE A 323 14.30 -11.69 10.67
C PHE A 323 15.81 -11.54 10.68
N VAL A 324 16.36 -11.06 11.80
CA VAL A 324 17.82 -10.91 11.98
C VAL A 324 18.47 -12.23 12.35
N ASP A 325 17.74 -13.06 13.09
CA ASP A 325 18.10 -14.42 13.45
C ASP A 325 16.85 -15.32 13.45
N ASP A 326 16.97 -16.49 14.03
CA ASP A 326 15.94 -17.53 14.03
C ASP A 326 14.82 -17.29 15.07
N LEU A 327 15.00 -16.32 15.96
CA LEU A 327 14.09 -15.98 17.06
C LEU A 327 13.51 -14.56 16.91
N HIS A 328 14.32 -13.60 16.51
CA HIS A 328 13.96 -12.18 16.48
C HIS A 328 13.54 -11.72 15.09
N GLY A 329 12.31 -11.23 14.99
CA GLY A 329 11.75 -10.72 13.75
C GLY A 329 10.75 -9.58 13.96
N TRP A 330 10.57 -8.79 12.92
CA TRP A 330 9.65 -7.65 12.89
C TRP A 330 8.81 -7.67 11.63
N ALA A 331 7.56 -7.26 11.76
CA ALA A 331 6.62 -7.10 10.66
C ALA A 331 6.04 -5.69 10.67
N VAL A 332 5.93 -5.06 9.51
CA VAL A 332 5.41 -3.70 9.35
C VAL A 332 4.29 -3.65 8.34
N GLY A 333 3.39 -2.68 8.47
CA GLY A 333 2.19 -2.64 7.65
C GLY A 333 1.41 -1.33 7.65
N ALA A 334 0.15 -1.43 7.25
CA ALA A 334 -0.77 -0.30 7.20
C ALA A 334 -1.02 0.31 8.59
N LEU A 335 -1.48 1.56 8.60
CA LEU A 335 -1.79 2.32 9.82
C LEU A 335 -0.60 2.41 10.79
N GLY A 336 0.62 2.51 10.27
CA GLY A 336 1.84 2.60 11.06
C GLY A 336 2.14 1.37 11.94
N THR A 337 1.57 0.20 11.61
CA THR A 337 1.69 -1.01 12.42
C THR A 337 3.12 -1.55 12.41
N ILE A 338 3.67 -1.82 13.60
CA ILE A 338 4.92 -2.55 13.81
C ILE A 338 4.68 -3.65 14.84
N LEU A 339 4.95 -4.90 14.44
CA LEU A 339 4.92 -6.09 15.28
C LEU A 339 6.32 -6.64 15.46
N ALA A 340 6.57 -7.31 16.58
CA ALA A 340 7.82 -8.01 16.85
C ALA A 340 7.56 -9.40 17.43
N THR A 341 8.52 -10.30 17.22
CA THR A 341 8.60 -11.62 17.82
C THR A 341 10.00 -11.85 18.37
N ASP A 342 10.09 -12.54 19.50
CA ASP A 342 11.31 -12.99 20.17
C ASP A 342 11.39 -14.54 20.27
N ASP A 343 10.45 -15.25 19.62
CA ASP A 343 10.31 -16.71 19.67
C ASP A 343 10.20 -17.37 18.28
N GLY A 344 10.64 -16.67 17.24
CA GLY A 344 10.67 -17.17 15.86
C GLY A 344 9.30 -17.13 15.18
N GLY A 345 8.43 -16.20 15.58
CA GLY A 345 7.09 -16.01 15.02
C GLY A 345 6.02 -16.93 15.60
N GLN A 346 6.27 -17.54 16.77
CA GLN A 346 5.25 -18.31 17.51
C GLN A 346 4.29 -17.39 18.25
N THR A 347 4.77 -16.23 18.68
CA THR A 347 3.94 -15.14 19.18
C THR A 347 4.41 -13.81 18.59
N TRP A 348 3.45 -12.90 18.39
CA TRP A 348 3.70 -11.57 17.87
C TRP A 348 3.14 -10.52 18.85
N ARG A 349 3.92 -9.48 19.10
CA ARG A 349 3.55 -8.37 19.97
C ARG A 349 3.56 -7.08 19.17
N ARG A 350 2.48 -6.31 19.28
CA ARG A 350 2.42 -4.98 18.67
C ARG A 350 3.28 -4.00 19.48
N GLN A 351 4.32 -3.46 18.84
CA GLN A 351 5.18 -2.43 19.40
C GLN A 351 4.65 -1.03 19.08
N ARG A 352 4.05 -0.85 17.90
CA ARG A 352 3.57 0.45 17.42
C ARG A 352 2.34 0.29 16.52
N SER A 353 1.48 1.30 16.52
CA SER A 353 0.39 1.50 15.56
C SER A 353 -0.07 2.96 15.63
N GLY A 354 -0.32 3.59 14.49
CA GLY A 354 -0.98 4.89 14.40
C GLY A 354 -2.50 4.80 14.28
N GLY A 355 -3.02 3.58 14.12
CA GLY A 355 -4.45 3.31 14.01
C GLY A 355 -4.75 1.81 13.94
N THR A 356 -5.93 1.41 14.41
CA THR A 356 -6.35 0.00 14.41
C THR A 356 -7.56 -0.28 13.54
N ARG A 357 -8.19 0.77 12.99
CA ARG A 357 -9.37 0.69 12.13
C ARG A 357 -9.52 1.97 11.32
N ALA A 358 -10.17 1.88 10.17
CA ALA A 358 -10.56 3.04 9.38
C ALA A 358 -11.74 3.77 10.06
N ALA A 359 -11.78 5.09 9.93
CA ALA A 359 -13.00 5.86 10.18
C ALA A 359 -13.94 5.74 8.98
N LEU A 360 -13.38 5.82 7.78
CA LEU A 360 -14.09 5.80 6.51
C LEU A 360 -13.47 4.78 5.56
N LEU A 361 -14.30 3.94 4.94
CA LEU A 361 -13.95 3.09 3.80
C LEU A 361 -14.77 3.51 2.59
N GLY A 362 -14.11 4.03 1.56
CA GLY A 362 -14.70 4.32 0.27
C GLY A 362 -14.62 3.10 -0.65
N ILE A 363 -15.72 2.70 -1.29
CA ILE A 363 -15.77 1.55 -2.22
C ILE A 363 -16.43 2.00 -3.52
N PHE A 364 -15.63 2.05 -4.59
CA PHE A 364 -16.03 2.61 -5.89
C PHE A 364 -15.67 1.70 -7.07
N SER A 365 -16.26 1.97 -8.24
CA SER A 365 -16.05 1.20 -9.48
C SER A 365 -14.85 1.64 -10.31
N GLY A 366 -14.29 2.81 -10.04
CA GLY A 366 -13.18 3.35 -10.79
C GLY A 366 -12.40 4.36 -9.94
N PRO A 367 -11.11 4.60 -10.23
CA PRO A 367 -10.35 5.65 -9.58
C PRO A 367 -10.99 7.05 -9.76
N GLU A 368 -11.56 7.32 -10.93
CA GLU A 368 -12.24 8.58 -11.26
C GLU A 368 -13.51 8.85 -10.43
N ASP A 369 -14.08 7.80 -9.85
CA ASP A 369 -15.29 7.87 -9.03
C ASP A 369 -15.00 8.27 -7.57
N VAL A 370 -13.73 8.28 -7.16
CA VAL A 370 -13.34 8.55 -5.78
C VAL A 370 -13.60 10.03 -5.46
N PRO A 371 -14.42 10.37 -4.44
CA PRO A 371 -14.70 11.75 -4.07
C PRO A 371 -13.49 12.37 -3.34
N LEU A 372 -12.55 12.92 -4.10
CA LEU A 372 -11.28 13.42 -3.58
C LEU A 372 -11.45 14.55 -2.56
N GLU A 373 -12.40 15.45 -2.76
CA GLU A 373 -12.73 16.53 -1.81
C GLU A 373 -13.18 15.99 -0.44
N LEU A 374 -13.90 14.86 -0.43
CA LEU A 374 -14.30 14.19 0.81
C LEU A 374 -13.07 13.67 1.56
N LEU A 375 -12.09 13.10 0.87
CA LEU A 375 -10.84 12.64 1.48
C LEU A 375 -10.01 13.81 2.01
N ALA A 376 -9.91 14.89 1.23
CA ALA A 376 -9.23 16.11 1.64
C ALA A 376 -9.85 16.69 2.93
N GLN A 377 -11.18 16.68 3.05
CA GLN A 377 -11.88 17.12 4.25
C GLN A 377 -11.68 16.13 5.41
N VAL A 378 -12.11 14.88 5.25
CA VAL A 378 -12.21 13.92 6.36
C VAL A 378 -10.83 13.44 6.81
N SER A 379 -9.95 13.13 5.86
CA SER A 379 -8.63 12.56 6.18
C SER A 379 -7.59 13.65 6.35
N GLY A 380 -7.46 14.54 5.35
CA GLY A 380 -6.48 15.62 5.39
C GLY A 380 -6.79 16.67 6.44
N ASN A 381 -7.97 17.28 6.39
CA ASN A 381 -8.32 18.39 7.26
C ASN A 381 -8.68 17.95 8.68
N ASP A 382 -9.50 16.91 8.82
CA ASP A 382 -10.00 16.49 10.13
C ASP A 382 -9.07 15.45 10.80
N GLY A 383 -8.31 14.68 10.01
CA GLY A 383 -7.32 13.70 10.52
C GLY A 383 -7.88 12.30 10.73
N TYR A 384 -9.03 11.97 10.15
CA TYR A 384 -9.60 10.64 10.26
C TYR A 384 -8.92 9.65 9.31
N LEU A 385 -8.81 8.40 9.73
CA LEU A 385 -8.21 7.33 8.93
C LEU A 385 -9.15 6.93 7.77
N GLY A 386 -8.87 7.44 6.58
CA GLY A 386 -9.63 7.16 5.36
C GLY A 386 -8.94 6.11 4.49
N VAL A 387 -9.69 5.11 4.03
CA VAL A 387 -9.20 4.07 3.11
C VAL A 387 -10.10 4.00 1.89
N VAL A 388 -9.51 3.71 0.73
CA VAL A 388 -10.25 3.55 -0.53
C VAL A 388 -10.00 2.19 -1.16
N GLU A 389 -11.08 1.57 -1.63
CA GLU A 389 -11.07 0.35 -2.41
C GLU A 389 -11.74 0.63 -3.75
N VAL A 390 -11.02 0.35 -4.82
CA VAL A 390 -11.55 0.42 -6.18
C VAL A 390 -11.74 -1.01 -6.69
N VAL A 391 -12.99 -1.34 -6.94
CA VAL A 391 -13.44 -2.53 -7.66
C VAL A 391 -13.55 -2.15 -9.13
N ASN A 392 -13.40 -3.07 -10.09
CA ASN A 392 -13.62 -2.79 -11.53
C ASN A 392 -12.62 -1.86 -12.20
N HIS A 393 -11.35 -2.05 -11.90
CA HIS A 393 -10.29 -1.29 -12.54
C HIS A 393 -9.98 -1.80 -13.94
N ARG A 394 -9.62 -0.90 -14.85
CA ARG A 394 -9.03 -1.27 -16.14
C ARG A 394 -7.53 -1.40 -15.93
N GLU A 395 -7.01 -2.61 -16.06
CA GLU A 395 -5.55 -2.80 -16.17
C GLU A 395 -5.16 -2.55 -17.62
N GLU A 396 -4.76 -1.31 -17.94
CA GLU A 396 -4.17 -1.03 -19.25
C GLU A 396 -2.79 -1.68 -19.36
N PRO A 397 -2.43 -2.27 -20.53
CA PRO A 397 -1.06 -2.67 -20.81
C PRO A 397 -0.12 -1.46 -20.67
N PRO A 398 1.18 -1.66 -20.42
CA PRO A 398 2.06 -0.59 -19.97
C PRO A 398 2.14 0.56 -20.98
N ARG A 399 1.40 1.64 -20.74
CA ARG A 399 1.87 2.99 -21.08
C ARG A 399 3.11 3.24 -20.21
N ARG A 400 4.05 4.06 -20.68
CA ARG A 400 5.30 4.42 -19.97
C ARG A 400 5.00 5.31 -18.75
N ALA A 401 4.24 4.78 -17.81
CA ALA A 401 3.61 5.45 -16.69
C ALA A 401 3.70 4.57 -15.43
N ALA A 402 3.65 5.22 -14.28
CA ALA A 402 3.50 4.61 -12.97
C ALA A 402 2.24 3.72 -12.94
N PRO A 403 2.31 2.54 -12.29
CA PRO A 403 1.17 1.64 -12.14
C PRO A 403 -0.07 2.35 -11.55
N LEU A 404 -1.27 1.95 -11.99
CA LEU A 404 -2.52 2.56 -11.52
C LEU A 404 -2.72 2.39 -10.00
N GLU A 405 -2.42 1.22 -9.43
CA GLU A 405 -2.48 0.98 -7.98
C GLU A 405 -1.66 2.01 -7.19
N GLU A 406 -0.49 2.35 -7.74
CA GLU A 406 0.45 3.29 -7.14
C GLU A 406 -0.03 4.73 -7.27
N ARG A 407 -0.56 5.11 -8.43
CA ARG A 407 -1.17 6.42 -8.66
C ARG A 407 -2.38 6.65 -7.77
N LEU A 408 -3.26 5.64 -7.65
CA LEU A 408 -4.43 5.69 -6.76
C LEU A 408 -4.01 5.87 -5.30
N ARG A 409 -3.07 5.03 -4.82
CA ARG A 409 -2.59 5.14 -3.44
C ARG A 409 -1.98 6.50 -3.18
N GLU A 410 -1.14 6.99 -4.08
CA GLU A 410 -0.51 8.30 -3.92
C GLU A 410 -1.55 9.44 -3.94
N ALA A 411 -2.57 9.38 -4.79
CA ALA A 411 -3.66 10.34 -4.79
C ALA A 411 -4.37 10.39 -3.44
N VAL A 412 -4.71 9.24 -2.85
CA VAL A 412 -5.38 9.16 -1.54
C VAL A 412 -4.47 9.66 -0.41
N VAL A 413 -3.19 9.25 -0.39
CA VAL A 413 -2.23 9.64 0.64
C VAL A 413 -1.94 11.15 0.63
N ARG A 414 -1.87 11.77 -0.56
CA ARG A 414 -1.69 13.23 -0.74
C ARG A 414 -2.87 14.06 -0.22
N LEU A 415 -4.02 13.43 0.00
CA LEU A 415 -5.20 14.05 0.60
C LEU A 415 -5.35 13.71 2.09
N GLY A 416 -4.36 13.04 2.68
CA GLY A 416 -4.36 12.63 4.08
C GLY A 416 -4.95 11.25 4.34
N GLY A 417 -5.44 10.53 3.31
CA GLY A 417 -5.90 9.15 3.47
C GLY A 417 -4.78 8.19 3.87
N SER A 418 -5.13 7.06 4.48
CA SER A 418 -4.18 6.14 5.09
C SER A 418 -3.78 4.97 4.17
N ASP A 419 -4.66 4.53 3.25
CA ASP A 419 -4.34 3.48 2.26
C ASP A 419 -5.33 3.50 1.08
N ALA A 420 -4.92 2.93 -0.06
CA ALA A 420 -5.84 2.65 -1.16
C ALA A 420 -5.43 1.42 -1.96
N ARG A 421 -6.41 0.69 -2.51
CA ARG A 421 -6.16 -0.58 -3.21
C ARG A 421 -7.05 -0.78 -4.44
N LEU A 422 -6.49 -1.51 -5.40
CA LEU A 422 -7.25 -2.10 -6.51
C LEU A 422 -7.59 -3.55 -6.20
N ALA A 423 -8.82 -3.95 -6.46
CA ALA A 423 -9.26 -5.33 -6.30
C ALA A 423 -8.83 -6.15 -7.52
N TRP A 424 -7.67 -6.84 -7.41
CA TRP A 424 -7.01 -7.55 -8.52
C TRP A 424 -7.86 -8.64 -9.19
N ARG A 425 -8.87 -9.20 -8.49
CA ARG A 425 -9.77 -10.24 -9.00
C ARG A 425 -10.90 -9.72 -9.89
N PHE A 426 -11.08 -8.41 -9.98
CA PHE A 426 -12.17 -7.78 -10.72
C PHE A 426 -11.64 -6.74 -11.74
N PRO A 427 -10.71 -7.09 -12.64
CA PRO A 427 -10.34 -6.19 -13.72
C PRO A 427 -11.43 -6.14 -14.80
N LEU A 428 -11.52 -5.03 -15.51
CA LEU A 428 -12.35 -4.86 -16.72
C LEU A 428 -11.48 -4.91 -17.98
N ALA A 429 -12.07 -5.40 -19.08
CA ALA A 429 -11.44 -5.35 -20.39
C ALA A 429 -11.22 -3.88 -20.87
N PRO A 430 -10.22 -3.63 -21.76
CA PRO A 430 -9.95 -2.29 -22.29
C PRO A 430 -11.15 -1.65 -23.01
N ALA A 431 -11.16 -0.32 -23.09
CA ALA A 431 -12.28 0.48 -23.63
C ALA A 431 -12.57 0.19 -25.13
N GLY A 432 -13.86 0.22 -25.48
CA GLY A 432 -14.36 0.03 -26.86
C GLY A 432 -15.78 -0.53 -26.94
N TRP A 433 -16.30 -1.04 -25.83
CA TRP A 433 -17.65 -1.61 -25.71
C TRP A 433 -18.38 -0.92 -24.55
N GLU A 434 -19.65 -0.56 -24.72
CA GLU A 434 -20.54 -0.32 -23.59
C GLU A 434 -20.69 -1.67 -22.88
N LEU A 435 -20.01 -1.83 -21.74
CA LEU A 435 -20.12 -3.05 -20.95
C LEU A 435 -21.42 -2.94 -20.16
N ASP A 436 -22.43 -3.71 -20.58
CA ASP A 436 -23.60 -3.94 -19.76
C ASP A 436 -23.23 -4.73 -18.49
N GLU A 437 -24.15 -4.80 -17.53
CA GLU A 437 -23.93 -5.49 -16.25
C GLU A 437 -23.50 -6.95 -16.46
N LYS A 438 -24.06 -7.60 -17.48
CA LYS A 438 -23.76 -8.99 -17.82
C LYS A 438 -22.32 -9.15 -18.29
N ALA A 439 -21.83 -8.30 -19.18
CA ALA A 439 -20.46 -8.34 -19.67
C ALA A 439 -19.44 -8.13 -18.54
N VAL A 440 -19.77 -7.27 -17.56
CA VAL A 440 -18.95 -7.07 -16.36
C VAL A 440 -18.86 -8.34 -15.53
N VAL A 441 -20.01 -8.96 -15.22
CA VAL A 441 -20.07 -10.21 -14.45
C VAL A 441 -19.39 -11.37 -15.20
N ASP A 442 -19.58 -11.46 -16.51
CA ASP A 442 -18.92 -12.47 -17.36
C ASP A 442 -17.39 -12.31 -17.34
N GLY A 443 -16.88 -11.07 -17.36
CA GLY A 443 -15.45 -10.79 -17.19
C GLY A 443 -14.91 -11.25 -15.84
N TRP A 444 -15.65 -11.01 -14.74
CA TRP A 444 -15.24 -11.51 -13.43
C TRP A 444 -15.30 -13.03 -13.34
N ASN A 445 -16.32 -13.64 -13.94
CA ASN A 445 -16.48 -15.10 -13.99
C ASN A 445 -15.30 -15.78 -14.68
N GLN A 446 -14.72 -15.16 -15.71
CA GLN A 446 -13.53 -15.68 -16.39
C GLN A 446 -12.31 -15.81 -15.46
N ILE A 447 -12.16 -14.91 -14.49
CA ILE A 447 -11.01 -14.88 -13.56
C ILE A 447 -11.31 -15.64 -12.25
N ASN A 448 -12.59 -15.72 -11.88
CA ASN A 448 -13.04 -16.24 -10.59
C ASN A 448 -13.76 -17.60 -10.72
N ASP A 449 -13.38 -18.45 -11.68
CA ASP A 449 -13.94 -19.79 -11.88
C ASP A 449 -15.48 -19.81 -11.91
N ASN A 450 -16.09 -18.87 -12.63
CA ASN A 450 -17.55 -18.66 -12.73
C ASN A 450 -18.27 -18.26 -11.42
N ARG A 451 -17.53 -17.72 -10.45
CA ARG A 451 -18.06 -17.27 -9.15
C ARG A 451 -17.88 -15.77 -8.91
N GLY A 452 -17.86 -14.95 -9.96
CA GLY A 452 -17.53 -13.52 -9.89
C GLY A 452 -18.29 -12.73 -8.82
N LEU A 453 -19.62 -12.84 -8.78
CA LEU A 453 -20.46 -12.14 -7.78
C LEU A 453 -20.24 -12.65 -6.35
N GLU A 454 -20.11 -13.96 -6.16
CA GLU A 454 -19.84 -14.55 -4.85
C GLU A 454 -18.46 -14.12 -4.34
N MET A 455 -17.46 -14.10 -5.22
CA MET A 455 -16.11 -13.66 -4.90
C MET A 455 -16.07 -12.15 -4.61
N LEU A 456 -16.87 -11.34 -5.29
CA LEU A 456 -17.03 -9.92 -4.97
C LEU A 456 -17.62 -9.74 -3.57
N ALA A 457 -18.71 -10.43 -3.26
CA ALA A 457 -19.31 -10.38 -1.92
C ALA A 457 -18.31 -10.82 -0.84
N ALA A 458 -17.57 -11.91 -1.07
CA ALA A 458 -16.53 -12.38 -0.16
C ALA A 458 -15.42 -11.34 0.02
N HIS A 459 -14.98 -10.69 -1.06
CA HIS A 459 -13.96 -9.64 -1.03
C HIS A 459 -14.42 -8.43 -0.21
N LEU A 460 -15.61 -7.88 -0.49
CA LEU A 460 -16.13 -6.70 0.20
C LEU A 460 -16.39 -6.97 1.69
N VAL A 461 -16.95 -8.14 2.03
CA VAL A 461 -17.13 -8.54 3.44
C VAL A 461 -15.78 -8.63 4.16
N ARG A 462 -14.77 -9.22 3.50
CA ARG A 462 -13.41 -9.31 4.03
C ARG A 462 -12.81 -7.93 4.24
N SER A 463 -12.95 -7.02 3.29
CA SER A 463 -12.45 -5.64 3.36
C SER A 463 -13.10 -4.86 4.51
N ILE A 464 -14.41 -5.00 4.72
CA ILE A 464 -15.13 -4.38 5.85
C ILE A 464 -14.65 -4.95 7.19
N ARG A 465 -14.53 -6.28 7.32
CA ARG A 465 -14.05 -6.91 8.57
C ARG A 465 -12.57 -6.62 8.86
N LEU A 466 -11.77 -6.43 7.82
CA LEU A 466 -10.36 -6.07 7.91
C LEU A 466 -10.20 -4.62 8.39
N TRP A 467 -10.81 -3.67 7.69
CA TRP A 467 -10.65 -2.23 7.97
C TRP A 467 -11.49 -1.76 9.14
N ARG A 468 -12.56 -2.49 9.49
CA ARG A 468 -13.49 -2.15 10.57
C ARG A 468 -13.99 -0.69 10.51
N PRO A 469 -14.49 -0.23 9.35
CA PRO A 469 -14.88 1.16 9.17
C PRO A 469 -16.11 1.52 10.01
N GLU A 470 -16.15 2.75 10.53
CA GLU A 470 -17.41 3.27 11.10
C GLU A 470 -18.40 3.65 10.01
N VAL A 471 -17.88 4.21 8.92
CA VAL A 471 -18.65 4.70 7.78
C VAL A 471 -18.16 4.05 6.50
N VAL A 472 -19.08 3.56 5.68
CA VAL A 472 -18.79 3.17 4.30
C VAL A 472 -19.38 4.21 3.35
N VAL A 473 -18.60 4.59 2.34
CA VAL A 473 -19.05 5.51 1.28
C VAL A 473 -18.96 4.77 -0.05
N THR A 474 -20.03 4.84 -0.83
CA THR A 474 -20.10 4.18 -2.15
C THR A 474 -20.94 5.02 -3.12
N HIS A 475 -21.19 4.50 -4.30
CA HIS A 475 -22.02 5.12 -5.34
C HIS A 475 -23.45 5.36 -4.88
N SER A 476 -24.15 6.34 -5.47
CA SER A 476 -25.60 6.40 -5.39
C SER A 476 -26.24 5.26 -6.17
N ALA A 477 -27.25 4.61 -5.58
CA ALA A 477 -28.16 3.80 -6.34
C ALA A 477 -28.92 4.74 -7.31
N SER A 478 -28.51 4.79 -8.57
CA SER A 478 -29.30 5.51 -9.59
C SER A 478 -30.70 4.89 -9.63
N PRO A 479 -31.78 5.67 -9.36
CA PRO A 479 -33.15 5.16 -9.45
C PRO A 479 -33.55 4.81 -10.89
N THR A 480 -32.84 5.37 -11.87
CA THR A 480 -33.09 5.26 -13.32
C THR A 480 -32.22 4.22 -14.02
N GLY A 481 -31.13 3.77 -13.37
CA GLY A 481 -30.22 2.76 -13.92
C GLY A 481 -29.20 3.30 -14.92
N ASP A 482 -28.92 4.61 -14.90
CA ASP A 482 -28.10 5.28 -15.92
C ASP A 482 -26.61 4.85 -15.94
N ASP A 483 -26.10 4.28 -14.85
CA ASP A 483 -24.80 3.59 -14.83
C ASP A 483 -24.93 2.21 -14.13
N PRO A 484 -24.98 1.10 -14.89
CA PRO A 484 -25.17 -0.25 -14.34
C PRO A 484 -23.99 -0.69 -13.47
N ARG A 485 -22.78 -0.17 -13.69
CA ARG A 485 -21.59 -0.57 -12.91
C ARG A 485 -21.63 0.03 -11.52
N GLN A 486 -21.96 1.33 -11.44
CA GLN A 486 -22.11 2.01 -10.16
C GLN A 486 -23.28 1.42 -9.35
N HIS A 487 -24.38 1.07 -10.03
CA HIS A 487 -25.51 0.37 -9.40
C HIS A 487 -25.09 -0.99 -8.82
N LEU A 488 -24.42 -1.83 -9.61
CA LEU A 488 -23.96 -3.15 -9.18
C LEU A 488 -23.03 -3.05 -7.96
N ILE A 489 -22.06 -2.13 -7.98
CA ILE A 489 -21.16 -1.91 -6.84
C ILE A 489 -21.92 -1.40 -5.61
N ASN A 490 -22.86 -0.47 -5.77
CA ASN A 490 -23.70 0.00 -4.66
C ASN A 490 -24.45 -1.17 -4.00
N GLN A 491 -25.13 -2.00 -4.78
CA GLN A 491 -25.89 -3.14 -4.24
C GLN A 491 -24.98 -4.16 -3.55
N ALA A 492 -23.83 -4.48 -4.14
CA ALA A 492 -22.84 -5.37 -3.55
C ALA A 492 -22.30 -4.83 -2.21
N VAL A 493 -22.10 -3.51 -2.09
CA VAL A 493 -21.67 -2.87 -0.84
C VAL A 493 -22.75 -2.95 0.24
N LEU A 494 -24.02 -2.70 -0.10
CA LEU A 494 -25.11 -2.78 0.86
C LEU A 494 -25.26 -4.21 1.44
N ASP A 495 -25.23 -5.22 0.57
CA ASP A 495 -25.25 -6.63 0.97
C ASP A 495 -24.00 -7.01 1.81
N ALA A 496 -22.82 -6.56 1.40
CA ALA A 496 -21.58 -6.82 2.14
C ALA A 496 -21.58 -6.18 3.54
N VAL A 497 -22.19 -5.01 3.73
CA VAL A 497 -22.31 -4.36 5.05
C VAL A 497 -23.16 -5.19 6.01
N GLU A 498 -24.26 -5.78 5.53
CA GLU A 498 -25.09 -6.66 6.35
C GLU A 498 -24.37 -7.96 6.68
N ARG A 499 -23.77 -8.60 5.67
CA ARG A 499 -23.02 -9.85 5.83
C ARG A 499 -21.77 -9.73 6.68
N ALA A 500 -21.09 -8.58 6.64
CA ALA A 500 -19.93 -8.34 7.49
C ALA A 500 -20.27 -8.40 8.98
N ALA A 501 -21.50 -8.01 9.37
CA ALA A 501 -21.98 -8.08 10.75
C ALA A 501 -22.51 -9.47 11.13
N ASP A 502 -22.84 -10.32 10.17
CA ASP A 502 -23.39 -11.66 10.39
C ASP A 502 -22.27 -12.71 10.62
N PRO A 503 -22.18 -13.34 11.79
CA PRO A 503 -21.19 -14.38 12.08
C PRO A 503 -21.38 -15.68 11.28
N THR A 504 -22.53 -15.87 10.65
CA THR A 504 -22.81 -17.06 9.84
C THR A 504 -22.44 -16.87 8.36
N SER A 505 -22.20 -15.63 7.94
CA SER A 505 -21.75 -15.30 6.59
C SER A 505 -20.24 -15.42 6.46
N PHE A 506 -19.77 -16.12 5.42
CA PHE A 506 -18.34 -16.36 5.16
C PHE A 506 -17.59 -16.84 6.41
N VAL A 507 -18.03 -17.97 6.98
CA VAL A 507 -17.53 -18.52 8.25
C VAL A 507 -16.02 -18.75 8.23
N ASP A 508 -15.45 -19.08 7.08
CA ASP A 508 -14.01 -19.30 6.91
C ASP A 508 -13.19 -18.01 7.12
N GLN A 509 -13.74 -16.83 6.82
CA GLN A 509 -13.09 -15.56 7.16
C GLN A 509 -12.97 -15.36 8.68
N ILE A 510 -13.93 -15.87 9.45
CA ILE A 510 -13.94 -15.76 10.90
C ILE A 510 -13.04 -16.84 11.50
N ALA A 511 -13.33 -18.11 11.20
CA ALA A 511 -12.69 -19.27 11.80
C ALA A 511 -11.21 -19.36 11.40
N GLU A 512 -10.91 -19.26 10.11
CA GLU A 512 -9.55 -19.47 9.58
C GLU A 512 -8.76 -18.16 9.49
N ALA A 513 -9.37 -17.12 8.92
CA ALA A 513 -8.69 -15.84 8.75
C ALA A 513 -8.71 -14.94 10.00
N GLY A 514 -9.47 -15.29 11.05
CA GLY A 514 -9.51 -14.53 12.30
C GLY A 514 -10.11 -13.13 12.18
N LEU A 515 -10.98 -12.92 11.18
CA LEU A 515 -11.69 -11.67 10.98
C LEU A 515 -13.04 -11.70 11.69
N GLU A 516 -13.13 -11.03 12.84
CA GLU A 516 -14.39 -10.92 13.59
C GLU A 516 -15.49 -10.20 12.79
N PRO A 517 -16.77 -10.52 13.04
CA PRO A 517 -17.88 -9.76 12.49
C PRO A 517 -17.79 -8.28 12.84
N TRP A 518 -18.19 -7.42 11.90
CA TRP A 518 -18.13 -5.98 12.06
C TRP A 518 -19.40 -5.29 11.58
N ARG A 519 -19.98 -4.47 12.46
CA ARG A 519 -21.17 -3.67 12.15
C ARG A 519 -20.78 -2.24 11.77
N VAL A 520 -20.99 -1.90 10.50
CA VAL A 520 -20.85 -0.52 10.01
C VAL A 520 -21.97 0.34 10.60
N LYS A 521 -21.66 1.57 11.05
CA LYS A 521 -22.65 2.45 11.66
C LYS A 521 -23.53 3.15 10.63
N LYS A 522 -22.93 3.59 9.52
CA LYS A 522 -23.62 4.33 8.45
C LYS A 522 -23.03 4.01 7.08
N VAL A 523 -23.90 4.01 6.08
CA VAL A 523 -23.53 3.97 4.67
C VAL A 523 -23.98 5.28 4.02
N TYR A 524 -23.08 5.95 3.32
CA TYR A 524 -23.39 7.14 2.52
C TYR A 524 -23.19 6.84 1.04
N ALA A 525 -24.08 7.42 0.23
CA ALA A 525 -23.95 7.43 -1.21
C ALA A 525 -23.42 8.80 -1.66
N VAL A 526 -22.45 8.79 -2.58
CA VAL A 526 -22.03 9.99 -3.31
C VAL A 526 -23.06 10.28 -4.38
N SER A 527 -23.49 11.53 -4.48
CA SER A 527 -24.46 11.98 -5.49
C SER A 527 -23.95 13.25 -6.17
N THR A 528 -24.30 13.43 -7.44
CA THR A 528 -23.94 14.63 -8.20
C THR A 528 -24.81 15.83 -7.81
N SER A 529 -24.31 17.02 -8.10
CA SER A 529 -24.93 18.31 -7.76
C SER A 529 -26.38 18.41 -8.25
N GLY A 530 -27.29 18.87 -7.38
CA GLY A 530 -28.70 19.10 -7.72
C GLY A 530 -29.68 18.09 -7.11
N THR A 531 -29.19 17.09 -6.38
CA THR A 531 -30.00 16.17 -5.57
C THR A 531 -30.05 16.63 -4.10
N ASP A 532 -31.10 16.29 -3.36
CA ASP A 532 -31.33 16.71 -1.97
C ASP A 532 -30.37 15.98 -1.00
N ALA A 533 -29.10 16.38 -1.05
CA ALA A 533 -28.02 15.76 -0.28
C ALA A 533 -28.03 16.23 1.17
N LYS A 534 -27.92 15.29 2.11
CA LYS A 534 -27.86 15.60 3.56
C LYS A 534 -26.57 16.33 3.96
N VAL A 535 -25.50 16.11 3.19
CA VAL A 535 -24.18 16.73 3.39
C VAL A 535 -23.70 17.17 2.02
N SER A 536 -23.30 18.44 1.91
CA SER A 536 -22.73 18.99 0.68
C SER A 536 -21.33 19.52 1.00
N LEU A 537 -20.37 19.19 0.13
CA LEU A 537 -19.00 19.70 0.21
C LEU A 537 -18.76 20.57 -1.02
N ALA A 538 -18.60 21.87 -0.80
CA ALA A 538 -18.22 22.79 -1.87
C ALA A 538 -16.71 22.71 -2.09
N GLU A 539 -16.27 22.65 -3.35
CA GLU A 539 -14.84 22.69 -3.70
C GLU A 539 -14.14 23.94 -3.15
N SER A 540 -14.87 25.05 -3.00
CA SER A 540 -14.40 26.31 -2.43
C SER A 540 -14.29 26.31 -0.90
N THR A 541 -14.71 25.24 -0.22
CA THR A 541 -14.55 25.11 1.24
C THR A 541 -13.08 25.10 1.59
N ILE A 542 -12.67 25.92 2.56
CA ILE A 542 -11.28 25.98 3.02
C ILE A 542 -11.02 24.85 4.00
N ALA A 543 -9.99 24.06 3.71
CA ALA A 543 -9.43 23.10 4.64
C ALA A 543 -8.33 23.80 5.45
N ASP A 544 -8.68 24.26 6.66
CA ASP A 544 -7.81 25.01 7.55
C ASP A 544 -6.45 24.35 7.77
N ARG A 545 -6.40 23.02 7.99
CA ARG A 545 -5.13 22.30 8.18
C ARG A 545 -4.28 22.30 6.91
N LEU A 546 -4.92 22.21 5.74
CA LEU A 546 -4.23 22.14 4.45
C LEU A 546 -3.83 23.53 3.93
N GLY A 547 -4.43 24.60 4.48
CA GLY A 547 -4.16 25.99 4.07
C GLY A 547 -4.63 26.34 2.66
N ARG A 548 -5.59 25.58 2.12
CA ARG A 548 -6.13 25.72 0.75
C ARG A 548 -7.56 25.20 0.66
N SER A 549 -8.25 25.50 -0.43
CA SER A 549 -9.58 24.94 -0.68
C SER A 549 -9.55 23.44 -0.96
N LEU A 550 -10.68 22.74 -0.75
CA LEU A 550 -10.80 21.31 -1.04
C LEU A 550 -10.52 21.00 -2.51
N GLY A 551 -11.01 21.83 -3.44
CA GLY A 551 -10.76 21.67 -4.87
C GLY A 551 -9.28 21.82 -5.24
N GLU A 552 -8.57 22.79 -4.65
CA GLU A 552 -7.12 22.96 -4.83
C GLU A 552 -6.31 21.80 -4.23
N ALA A 553 -6.75 21.25 -3.10
CA ALA A 553 -6.13 20.06 -2.52
C ALA A 553 -6.30 18.84 -3.43
N ALA A 554 -7.50 18.66 -3.99
CA ALA A 554 -7.85 17.52 -4.85
C ALA A 554 -7.24 17.57 -6.26
N ALA A 555 -6.83 18.73 -6.76
CA ALA A 555 -6.40 18.91 -8.15
C ALA A 555 -5.25 17.97 -8.59
N ASP A 556 -4.18 17.86 -7.80
CA ASP A 556 -3.04 16.99 -8.11
C ASP A 556 -3.42 15.51 -8.01
N ALA A 557 -4.19 15.16 -6.98
CA ALA A 557 -4.68 13.80 -6.78
C ALA A 557 -5.57 13.35 -7.96
N ARG A 558 -6.40 14.26 -8.48
CA ARG A 558 -7.21 14.04 -9.68
C ARG A 558 -6.35 13.77 -10.91
N GLY A 559 -5.30 14.57 -11.09
CA GLY A 559 -4.33 14.39 -12.19
C GLY A 559 -3.59 13.06 -12.15
N LEU A 560 -3.47 12.42 -10.99
CA LEU A 560 -2.84 11.09 -10.86
C LEU A 560 -3.74 9.96 -11.36
N ILE A 561 -5.04 10.06 -11.16
CA ILE A 561 -5.97 8.93 -11.35
C ILE A 561 -6.82 9.04 -12.61
N GLU A 562 -7.07 10.25 -13.12
CA GLU A 562 -7.87 10.43 -14.33
C GLU A 562 -7.06 10.17 -15.62
N GLU A 563 -7.62 9.37 -16.52
CA GLU A 563 -7.00 9.02 -17.81
C GLU A 563 -7.19 10.08 -18.90
N ARG A 564 -8.15 11.01 -18.75
CA ARG A 564 -8.44 12.05 -19.75
C ARG A 564 -7.28 13.02 -20.04
N PHE A 565 -6.20 12.93 -19.27
CA PHE A 565 -5.02 13.78 -19.39
C PHE A 565 -3.84 13.09 -20.10
N THR A 566 -3.98 11.82 -20.48
CA THR A 566 -3.02 11.06 -21.29
C THR A 566 -3.52 10.85 -22.70
#